data_AF-A0A382H2J3-F1
#
_entry.id   AF-A0A382H2J3-F1
#
_cell.length_a   1.000
_cell.length_b   1.000
_cell.length_c   1.000
_cell.angle_alpha   90.00
_cell.angle_beta   90.00
_cell.angle_gamma   90.00
#
_symmetry.space_group_name_H-M   'P 1'
#
loop_
_entity.id
_entity.type
_entity.pdbx_description
1 polymer ?
#
loop_
_entity_poly.entity_id
_entity_poly.type
_entity_poly.pdbx_seq_one_letter_code
_entity_poly.pdbx_strand_id
1 'polypeptide(L)'
;MQSVRNKENQEISEKFQNFDAEIAVIGCLLWDNKSYEKIADFLIEDHFIDLNNKNIFKTIKRLLDKNILVTPITLKNYLEENDKDSFDNYTYLNQIKDSAPSTQNAYQYARLLYDLHIKRSLIGIGKNIIQDTISNEEDLEGINLIENAENDLYNLSQTGSSDRKYSLFGESLKKAIDIIDQSFKREGKIAGLPSGLKDLDKKLGGFHNSDLIIIAGRPSMGKTALGTNIAFNAAKKFKEKEDEFGNKTTIDGGKIAFFSLEMSSEQLATRVLAEQSKISGDKMRKAELNKEDF
;
A
#
# COMPACT_ATOMS: atom_id res chain seq x y z
N MET A 1 15.10 -15.93 -35.20
CA MET A 1 14.45 -15.94 -33.88
C MET A 1 14.74 -14.67 -33.06
N GLN A 2 15.96 -14.13 -33.00
CA GLN A 2 16.25 -12.85 -32.32
C GLN A 2 15.57 -11.63 -32.96
N SER A 3 15.41 -11.56 -34.29
CA SER A 3 14.75 -10.41 -34.95
C SER A 3 13.23 -10.34 -34.75
N VAL A 4 12.58 -11.46 -34.39
CA VAL A 4 11.14 -11.52 -34.11
C VAL A 4 10.85 -11.05 -32.68
N ARG A 5 11.64 -11.50 -31.69
CA ARG A 5 11.54 -11.05 -30.29
C ARG A 5 11.85 -9.56 -30.11
N ASN A 6 12.74 -8.99 -30.92
CA ASN A 6 13.01 -7.54 -30.88
C ASN A 6 11.85 -6.70 -31.44
N LYS A 7 11.15 -7.20 -32.47
CA LYS A 7 9.95 -6.55 -33.01
C LYS A 7 8.78 -6.59 -32.01
N GLU A 8 8.54 -7.74 -31.40
CA GLU A 8 7.48 -7.88 -30.37
C GLU A 8 7.77 -7.00 -29.14
N ASN A 9 9.04 -6.88 -28.71
CA ASN A 9 9.42 -5.99 -27.62
C ASN A 9 9.27 -4.50 -27.96
N GLN A 10 9.50 -4.10 -29.22
CA GLN A 10 9.25 -2.74 -29.69
C GLN A 10 7.74 -2.45 -29.76
N GLU A 11 6.94 -3.36 -30.31
CA GLU A 11 5.47 -3.22 -30.39
C GLU A 11 4.81 -3.13 -29.01
N ILE A 12 5.28 -3.92 -28.03
CA ILE A 12 4.80 -3.87 -26.65
C ILE A 12 5.16 -2.54 -25.99
N SER A 13 6.38 -2.03 -26.23
CA SER A 13 6.81 -0.74 -25.68
C SER A 13 6.01 0.42 -26.27
N GLU A 14 5.77 0.42 -27.59
CA GLU A 14 4.98 1.45 -28.30
C GLU A 14 3.52 1.48 -27.85
N LYS A 15 2.93 0.32 -27.54
CA LYS A 15 1.53 0.22 -27.10
C LYS A 15 1.22 0.95 -25.79
N PHE A 16 2.21 1.13 -24.93
CA PHE A 16 2.05 1.79 -23.63
C PHE A 16 2.64 3.20 -23.58
N GLN A 17 2.77 3.85 -24.74
CA GLN A 17 3.16 5.24 -24.87
C GLN A 17 1.97 6.10 -25.25
N ASN A 18 1.87 7.29 -24.66
CA ASN A 18 0.85 8.25 -25.03
C ASN A 18 1.38 9.67 -24.84
N PHE A 19 2.06 10.17 -25.88
CA PHE A 19 2.63 11.51 -25.89
C PHE A 19 1.55 12.61 -25.87
N ASP A 20 0.38 12.34 -26.44
CA ASP A 20 -0.75 13.28 -26.41
C ASP A 20 -1.24 13.51 -24.98
N ALA A 21 -1.28 12.46 -24.15
CA ALA A 21 -1.64 12.56 -22.74
C ALA A 21 -0.57 13.34 -21.94
N GLU A 22 0.72 13.18 -22.26
CA GLU A 22 1.80 13.95 -21.63
C GLU A 22 1.67 15.45 -21.94
N ILE A 23 1.49 15.78 -23.22
CA ILE A 23 1.27 17.14 -23.69
C ILE A 23 0.00 17.72 -23.05
N ALA A 24 -1.10 16.95 -23.00
CA ALA A 24 -2.35 17.39 -22.40
C ALA A 24 -2.20 17.72 -20.91
N VAL A 25 -1.47 16.91 -20.13
CA VAL A 25 -1.22 17.18 -18.71
C VAL A 25 -0.42 18.46 -18.53
N ILE A 26 0.69 18.60 -19.26
CA ILE A 26 1.53 19.80 -19.19
C ILE A 26 0.74 21.04 -19.61
N GLY A 27 0.00 20.96 -20.71
CA GLY A 27 -0.85 22.04 -21.20
C GLY A 27 -1.93 22.45 -20.20
N CYS A 28 -2.59 21.49 -19.56
CA CYS A 28 -3.55 21.77 -18.49
C CYS A 28 -2.90 22.52 -17.32
N LEU A 29 -1.69 22.12 -16.90
CA LEU A 29 -0.96 22.79 -15.82
C LEU A 29 -0.53 24.22 -16.20
N LEU A 30 -0.18 24.47 -17.46
CA LEU A 30 0.16 25.79 -17.97
C LEU A 30 -1.04 26.73 -18.07
N TRP A 31 -2.25 26.19 -18.24
CA TRP A 31 -3.50 26.95 -18.23
C TRP A 31 -4.01 27.22 -16.81
N ASP A 32 -4.01 26.19 -15.97
CA ASP A 32 -4.49 26.27 -14.59
C ASP A 32 -3.50 25.58 -13.65
N ASN A 33 -2.64 26.37 -13.02
CA ASN A 33 -1.66 25.86 -12.06
C ASN A 33 -2.32 25.16 -10.86
N LYS A 34 -3.59 25.47 -10.51
CA LYS A 34 -4.30 24.81 -9.39
C LYS A 34 -4.60 23.35 -9.68
N SER A 35 -4.69 22.97 -10.95
CA SER A 35 -4.89 21.57 -11.33
C SER A 35 -3.72 20.67 -10.90
N TYR A 36 -2.56 21.24 -10.56
CA TYR A 36 -1.44 20.51 -9.96
C TYR A 36 -1.80 19.89 -8.60
N GLU A 37 -2.56 20.58 -7.75
CA GLU A 37 -2.96 20.07 -6.42
C GLU A 37 -3.70 18.73 -6.52
N LYS A 38 -4.42 18.50 -7.63
CA LYS A 38 -5.20 17.28 -7.86
C LYS A 38 -4.36 16.09 -8.33
N ILE A 39 -3.15 16.33 -8.84
CA ILE A 39 -2.30 15.31 -9.46
C ILE A 39 -0.95 15.13 -8.77
N ALA A 40 -0.54 16.09 -7.93
CA ALA A 40 0.74 16.09 -7.22
C ALA A 40 0.94 14.85 -6.34
N ASP A 41 -0.15 14.27 -5.81
CA ASP A 41 -0.10 13.12 -4.91
C ASP A 41 0.45 11.84 -5.57
N PHE A 42 0.24 11.67 -6.87
CA PHE A 42 0.52 10.42 -7.57
C PHE A 42 1.31 10.56 -8.87
N LEU A 43 1.43 11.75 -9.46
CA LEU A 43 2.15 11.94 -10.71
C LEU A 43 3.58 12.46 -10.46
N ILE A 44 4.58 11.66 -10.82
CA ILE A 44 6.00 12.04 -10.77
C ILE A 44 6.60 12.11 -12.18
N GLU A 45 7.74 12.77 -12.29
CA GLU A 45 8.49 12.96 -13.54
C GLU A 45 8.84 11.64 -14.24
N ASP A 46 9.08 10.55 -13.52
CA ASP A 46 9.40 9.23 -14.08
C ASP A 46 8.21 8.55 -14.80
N HIS A 47 7.01 9.11 -14.67
CA HIS A 47 5.83 8.62 -15.38
C HIS A 47 5.79 9.08 -16.85
N PHE A 48 6.58 10.09 -17.21
CA PHE A 48 6.73 10.59 -18.57
C PHE A 48 7.77 9.78 -19.33
N ILE A 49 7.50 9.51 -20.60
CA ILE A 49 8.38 8.79 -21.53
C ILE A 49 9.27 9.77 -22.28
N ASP A 50 8.69 10.86 -22.80
CA ASP A 50 9.49 11.87 -23.50
C ASP A 50 10.39 12.58 -22.49
N LEU A 51 11.69 12.57 -22.78
CA LEU A 51 12.71 13.19 -21.96
C LEU A 51 12.48 14.70 -21.84
N ASN A 52 11.97 15.33 -22.90
CA ASN A 52 11.65 16.76 -22.89
C ASN A 52 10.47 17.04 -21.95
N ASN A 53 9.36 16.31 -22.09
CA ASN A 53 8.20 16.43 -21.21
C ASN A 53 8.54 16.11 -19.75
N LYS A 54 9.39 15.12 -19.51
CA LYS A 54 9.91 14.78 -18.18
C LYS A 54 10.64 15.95 -17.55
N ASN A 55 11.55 16.59 -18.29
CA ASN A 55 12.29 17.76 -17.82
C ASN A 55 11.38 18.97 -17.58
N ILE A 56 10.40 19.19 -18.45
CA ILE A 56 9.38 20.24 -18.30
C ILE A 56 8.58 20.00 -17.02
N PHE A 57 7.99 18.81 -16.84
CA PHE A 57 7.18 18.49 -15.67
C PHE A 57 7.99 18.57 -14.37
N LYS A 58 9.23 18.07 -14.35
CA LYS A 58 10.15 18.22 -13.21
C LYS A 58 10.35 19.69 -12.82
N THR A 59 10.50 20.56 -13.81
CA THR A 59 10.66 22.01 -13.58
C THR A 59 9.36 22.65 -13.10
N ILE A 60 8.22 22.27 -13.67
CA ILE A 60 6.89 22.71 -13.25
C ILE A 60 6.66 22.37 -11.77
N LYS A 61 6.85 21.10 -11.39
CA LYS A 61 6.76 20.60 -10.02
C LYS A 61 7.62 21.43 -9.06
N ARG A 62 8.90 21.60 -9.36
CA ARG A 62 9.84 22.40 -8.56
C ARG A 62 9.40 23.84 -8.35
N LEU A 63 8.77 24.46 -9.35
CA LEU A 63 8.30 25.85 -9.26
C LEU A 63 6.98 25.96 -8.48
N LEU A 64 6.03 25.04 -8.73
CA LEU A 64 4.76 25.00 -8.03
C LEU A 64 4.93 24.66 -6.54
N ASP A 65 5.84 23.77 -6.19
CA ASP A 65 6.20 23.47 -4.79
C ASP A 65 6.74 24.71 -4.05
N LYS A 66 7.35 25.65 -4.78
CA LYS A 66 7.82 26.94 -4.26
C LYS A 66 6.77 28.04 -4.33
N ASN A 67 5.52 27.70 -4.67
CA ASN A 67 4.41 28.64 -4.90
C ASN A 67 4.73 29.72 -5.96
N ILE A 68 5.56 29.37 -6.96
CA ILE A 68 5.86 30.26 -8.09
C ILE A 68 4.89 29.96 -9.23
N LEU A 69 4.27 31.00 -9.80
CA LEU A 69 3.38 30.86 -10.94
C LEU A 69 4.12 30.30 -12.16
N VAL A 70 3.55 29.25 -12.75
CA VAL A 70 4.13 28.54 -13.88
C VAL A 70 3.40 28.92 -15.15
N THR A 71 4.13 29.54 -16.07
CA THR A 71 3.66 29.99 -17.38
C THR A 71 4.77 29.72 -18.40
N PRO A 72 4.49 29.71 -19.71
CA PRO A 72 5.54 29.59 -20.73
C PRO A 72 6.68 30.63 -20.56
N ILE A 73 6.34 31.83 -20.09
CA ILE A 73 7.30 32.92 -19.84
C ILE A 73 8.20 32.58 -18.64
N THR A 74 7.63 32.13 -17.53
CA THR A 74 8.41 31.81 -16.33
C THR A 74 9.24 30.55 -16.52
N LEU A 75 8.67 29.49 -17.12
CA LEU A 75 9.38 28.23 -17.40
C LEU A 75 10.61 28.41 -18.29
N LYS A 76 10.55 29.30 -19.28
CA LYS A 76 11.68 29.59 -20.17
C LYS A 76 12.98 29.90 -19.40
N ASN A 77 12.87 30.62 -18.28
CA ASN A 77 14.03 31.03 -17.49
C ASN A 77 14.60 29.93 -16.59
N TYR A 78 13.83 28.85 -16.37
CA TYR A 78 14.19 27.77 -15.44
C TYR A 78 14.45 26.42 -16.12
N LEU A 79 14.14 26.32 -17.41
CA LEU A 79 14.56 25.22 -18.27
C LEU A 79 16.01 25.47 -18.69
N GLU A 80 16.89 24.52 -18.43
CA GLU A 80 18.27 24.56 -18.91
C GLU A 80 18.25 24.45 -20.44
N GLU A 81 19.05 25.29 -21.12
CA GLU A 81 19.31 25.11 -22.56
C GLU A 81 20.01 23.76 -22.71
N ASN A 82 19.27 22.72 -23.15
CA ASN A 82 19.91 21.47 -23.49
C ASN A 82 20.82 21.71 -24.70
N ASP A 83 22.10 21.36 -24.55
CA ASP A 83 23.20 21.49 -25.53
C ASP A 83 23.00 20.75 -26.88
N LYS A 84 21.78 20.33 -27.21
CA LYS A 84 21.43 19.67 -28.47
C LYS A 84 20.30 20.43 -29.15
N ASP A 85 20.70 21.20 -30.16
CA ASP A 85 19.88 21.74 -31.23
C ASP A 85 18.65 22.54 -30.81
N SER A 86 18.86 23.83 -30.50
CA SER A 86 17.94 24.94 -30.83
C SER A 86 16.44 24.64 -30.81
N PHE A 87 15.96 23.91 -29.80
CA PHE A 87 14.55 23.69 -29.60
C PHE A 87 14.03 24.95 -28.94
N ASP A 88 13.21 25.72 -29.66
CA ASP A 88 12.59 26.91 -29.10
C ASP A 88 11.56 26.48 -28.06
N ASN A 89 12.05 26.23 -26.85
CA ASN A 89 11.27 25.82 -25.68
C ASN A 89 10.11 26.78 -25.46
N TYR A 90 10.25 28.06 -25.82
CA TYR A 90 9.16 29.02 -25.70
C TYR A 90 8.04 28.76 -26.72
N THR A 91 8.37 28.57 -28.00
CA THR A 91 7.37 28.23 -29.02
C THR A 91 6.71 26.89 -28.72
N TYR A 92 7.48 25.89 -28.28
CA TYR A 92 6.94 24.58 -27.90
C TYR A 92 6.00 24.65 -26.69
N LEU A 93 6.37 25.38 -25.63
CA LEU A 93 5.51 25.55 -24.46
C LEU A 93 4.20 26.29 -24.80
N ASN A 94 4.23 27.25 -25.73
CA ASN A 94 3.02 27.88 -26.22
C ASN A 94 2.17 26.91 -27.05
N GLN A 95 2.78 26.09 -27.92
CA GLN A 95 2.07 25.04 -28.65
C GLN A 95 1.42 24.01 -27.72
N ILE A 96 2.10 23.58 -26.65
CA ILE A 96 1.54 22.67 -25.65
C ILE A 96 0.37 23.34 -24.93
N LYS A 97 0.52 24.61 -24.55
CA LYS A 97 -0.56 25.36 -23.91
C LYS A 97 -1.77 25.48 -24.84
N ASP A 98 -1.59 25.77 -26.11
CA ASP A 98 -2.69 25.96 -27.06
C ASP A 98 -3.35 24.64 -27.49
N SER A 99 -2.60 23.53 -27.46
CA SER A 99 -3.12 22.18 -27.72
C SER A 99 -3.77 21.52 -26.49
N ALA A 100 -3.72 22.18 -25.33
CA ALA A 100 -4.32 21.67 -24.10
C ALA A 100 -5.85 21.49 -24.25
N PRO A 101 -6.38 20.29 -23.96
CA PRO A 101 -7.81 20.10 -23.81
C PRO A 101 -8.34 20.86 -22.58
N SER A 102 -9.63 20.73 -22.29
CA SER A 102 -10.24 21.30 -21.07
C SER A 102 -9.42 20.96 -19.80
N THR A 103 -9.03 22.00 -19.05
CA THR A 103 -8.27 21.87 -17.78
C THR A 103 -8.98 21.02 -16.74
N GLN A 104 -10.31 20.86 -16.85
CA GLN A 104 -11.09 19.99 -15.98
C GLN A 104 -10.68 18.51 -16.07
N ASN A 105 -10.05 18.09 -17.17
CA ASN A 105 -9.65 16.71 -17.41
C ASN A 105 -8.20 16.41 -17.03
N ALA A 106 -7.45 17.37 -16.46
CA ALA A 106 -6.06 17.19 -16.05
C ALA A 106 -5.85 15.91 -15.20
N TYR A 107 -6.77 15.64 -14.27
CA TYR A 107 -6.76 14.44 -13.45
C TYR A 107 -6.90 13.15 -14.25
N GLN A 108 -7.76 13.13 -15.27
CA GLN A 108 -7.99 11.94 -16.09
C GLN A 108 -6.77 11.62 -16.96
N TYR A 109 -6.16 12.64 -17.56
CA TYR A 109 -4.94 12.46 -18.35
C TYR A 109 -3.75 12.03 -17.47
N ALA A 110 -3.60 12.64 -16.29
CA ALA A 110 -2.59 12.22 -15.31
C ALA A 110 -2.79 10.76 -14.87
N ARG A 111 -4.03 10.35 -14.61
CA ARG A 111 -4.37 8.96 -14.26
C ARG A 111 -4.07 7.99 -15.40
N LEU A 112 -4.32 8.38 -16.64
CA LEU A 112 -3.95 7.60 -17.82
C LEU A 112 -2.44 7.41 -17.91
N LEU A 113 -1.64 8.47 -17.73
CA LEU A 113 -0.18 8.38 -17.71
C LEU A 113 0.32 7.45 -16.60
N TYR A 114 -0.27 7.57 -15.41
CA TYR A 114 0.04 6.70 -14.28
C TYR A 114 -0.24 5.21 -14.60
N ASP A 115 -1.42 4.90 -15.14
CA ASP A 115 -1.77 3.53 -15.54
C ASP A 115 -0.82 2.97 -16.62
N LEU A 116 -0.44 3.80 -17.60
CA LEU A 116 0.53 3.43 -18.62
C LEU A 116 1.93 3.20 -18.01
N HIS A 117 2.36 4.03 -17.05
CA HIS A 117 3.62 3.83 -16.32
C HIS A 117 3.62 2.49 -15.58
N ILE A 118 2.54 2.16 -14.85
CA ILE A 118 2.42 0.87 -14.13
C ILE A 118 2.57 -0.31 -15.10
N LYS A 119 1.90 -0.26 -16.26
CA LYS A 119 2.03 -1.30 -17.29
C LYS A 119 3.46 -1.45 -17.80
N ARG A 120 4.17 -0.33 -18.04
CA ARG A 120 5.57 -0.35 -18.45
C ARG A 120 6.49 -0.91 -17.37
N SER A 121 6.28 -0.54 -16.11
CA SER A 121 7.05 -1.03 -14.98
C SER A 121 6.86 -2.54 -14.79
N LEU A 122 5.63 -3.06 -14.94
CA LEU A 122 5.37 -4.50 -14.91
C LEU A 122 6.11 -5.25 -16.03
N ILE A 123 6.20 -4.69 -17.23
CA ILE A 123 7.00 -5.26 -18.31
C ILE A 123 8.48 -5.27 -17.94
N GLY A 124 8.98 -4.20 -17.32
CA GLY A 124 10.35 -4.11 -16.81
C GLY A 124 10.65 -5.21 -15.80
N ILE A 125 9.79 -5.36 -14.79
CA ILE A 125 9.90 -6.42 -13.77
C ILE A 125 9.89 -7.81 -14.43
N GLY A 126 8.96 -8.06 -15.36
CA GLY A 126 8.91 -9.32 -16.09
C GLY A 126 10.19 -9.61 -16.89
N LYS A 127 10.81 -8.59 -17.48
CA LYS A 127 12.10 -8.74 -18.18
C LYS A 127 13.25 -9.03 -17.22
N ASN A 128 13.30 -8.36 -16.07
CA ASN A 128 14.30 -8.60 -15.04
C ASN A 128 14.19 -10.05 -14.53
N ILE A 129 12.99 -10.53 -14.20
CA ILE A 129 12.77 -11.92 -13.75
C ILE A 129 13.30 -12.92 -14.80
N ILE A 130 13.00 -12.70 -16.09
CA ILE A 130 13.50 -13.56 -17.17
C ILE A 130 15.02 -13.49 -17.25
N GLN A 131 15.60 -12.30 -17.15
CA GLN A 131 17.04 -12.10 -17.21
C GLN A 131 17.74 -12.79 -16.03
N ASP A 132 17.27 -12.60 -14.81
CA ASP A 132 17.84 -13.20 -13.60
C ASP A 132 17.76 -14.73 -13.63
N THR A 133 16.66 -15.28 -14.16
CA THR A 133 16.49 -16.72 -14.36
C THR A 133 17.46 -17.29 -15.40
N ILE A 134 17.76 -16.53 -16.47
CA ILE A 134 18.66 -16.97 -17.54
C ILE A 134 20.13 -16.80 -17.14
N SER A 135 20.46 -15.73 -16.42
CA SER A 135 21.83 -15.38 -16.05
C SER A 135 22.47 -16.38 -15.09
N ASN A 136 21.67 -17.14 -14.34
CA ASN A 136 22.08 -18.34 -13.57
C ASN A 136 23.47 -18.19 -12.90
N GLU A 137 23.69 -17.08 -12.20
CA GLU A 137 24.86 -16.93 -11.33
C GLU A 137 24.79 -18.04 -10.27
N GLU A 138 25.87 -18.81 -10.11
CA GLU A 138 25.89 -20.13 -9.46
C GLU A 138 25.42 -20.19 -7.98
N ASP A 139 25.04 -19.06 -7.38
CA ASP A 139 24.63 -18.91 -5.97
C ASP A 139 23.17 -18.42 -5.76
N LEU A 140 22.38 -18.20 -6.81
CA LEU A 140 20.99 -17.76 -6.64
C LEU A 140 20.02 -18.96 -6.58
N GLU A 141 19.63 -19.34 -5.37
CA GLU A 141 18.51 -20.26 -5.15
C GLU A 141 17.21 -19.67 -5.73
N GLY A 142 16.36 -20.51 -6.32
CA GLY A 142 15.09 -20.06 -6.93
C GLY A 142 14.13 -19.35 -5.96
N ILE A 143 14.27 -19.58 -4.65
CA ILE A 143 13.52 -18.86 -3.61
C ILE A 143 13.90 -17.36 -3.60
N ASN A 144 15.18 -17.04 -3.76
CA ASN A 144 15.65 -15.65 -3.79
C ASN A 144 15.10 -14.90 -5.02
N LEU A 145 14.93 -15.59 -6.16
CA LEU A 145 14.29 -14.99 -7.34
C LEU A 145 12.83 -14.62 -7.08
N ILE A 146 12.11 -15.45 -6.33
CA ILE A 146 10.73 -15.16 -5.93
C ILE A 146 10.71 -13.96 -4.97
N GLU A 147 11.57 -13.94 -3.96
CA GLU A 147 11.65 -12.81 -3.02
C GLU A 147 11.98 -11.49 -3.72
N ASN A 148 12.91 -11.50 -4.68
CA ASN A 148 13.25 -10.31 -5.47
C ASN A 148 12.06 -9.83 -6.32
N ALA A 149 11.36 -10.76 -6.97
CA ALA A 149 10.16 -10.43 -7.75
C ALA A 149 9.03 -9.87 -6.86
N GLU A 150 8.83 -10.43 -5.66
CA GLU A 150 7.86 -9.91 -4.69
C GLU A 150 8.22 -8.50 -4.21
N ASN A 151 9.50 -8.26 -3.92
CA ASN A 151 10.00 -6.94 -3.54
C ASN A 151 9.78 -5.90 -4.64
N ASP A 152 10.06 -6.23 -5.90
CA ASP A 152 9.86 -5.33 -7.04
C ASP A 152 8.37 -5.00 -7.25
N LEU A 153 7.50 -5.99 -7.15
CA LEU A 153 6.04 -5.80 -7.21
C LEU A 153 5.51 -4.98 -6.03
N TYR A 154 6.05 -5.22 -4.83
CA TYR A 154 5.71 -4.46 -3.63
C TYR A 154 6.10 -3.00 -3.79
N ASN A 155 7.33 -2.73 -4.23
CA ASN A 155 7.82 -1.37 -4.48
C ASN A 155 6.94 -0.65 -5.51
N LEU A 156 6.57 -1.31 -6.61
CA LEU A 156 5.68 -0.73 -7.61
C LEU A 156 4.29 -0.36 -7.05
N SER A 157 3.76 -1.17 -6.12
CA SER A 157 2.48 -0.90 -5.47
C SER A 157 2.52 0.32 -4.52
N GLN A 158 3.70 0.61 -3.96
CA GLN A 158 3.91 1.74 -3.05
C GLN A 158 4.08 3.07 -3.79
N THR A 159 4.64 3.09 -5.00
CA THR A 159 4.93 4.33 -5.77
C THR A 159 3.67 5.14 -6.11
N GLY A 160 2.49 4.52 -6.14
CA GLY A 160 1.20 5.20 -6.35
C GLY A 160 0.47 5.68 -5.11
N SER A 161 0.94 5.22 -3.95
CA SER A 161 0.29 5.41 -2.66
C SER A 161 1.23 6.21 -1.79
N SER A 162 1.39 7.49 -2.13
CA SER A 162 1.83 8.52 -1.18
C SER A 162 0.76 8.65 -0.09
N ASP A 163 0.58 7.59 0.72
CA ASP A 163 -0.48 7.48 1.72
C ASP A 163 -0.06 8.23 2.99
N ARG A 164 0.14 9.54 2.81
CA ARG A 164 -0.08 10.55 3.84
C ARG A 164 -0.99 11.61 3.25
N LYS A 165 -2.23 11.22 2.95
CA LYS A 165 -3.34 12.17 2.89
C LYS A 165 -3.36 12.94 4.20
N TYR A 166 -3.03 14.22 4.17
CA TYR A 166 -3.29 15.09 5.30
C TYR A 166 -4.80 15.06 5.56
N SER A 167 -5.19 14.56 6.72
CA SER A 167 -6.60 14.58 7.13
C SER A 167 -6.89 15.92 7.78
N LEU A 168 -7.96 16.59 7.36
CA LEU A 168 -8.45 17.78 8.05
C LEU A 168 -8.77 17.40 9.50
N PHE A 169 -8.33 18.20 10.45
CA PHE A 169 -8.54 17.92 11.87
C PHE A 169 -10.02 17.66 12.22
N GLY A 170 -10.94 18.38 11.56
CA GLY A 170 -12.38 18.18 11.71
C GLY A 170 -12.87 16.79 11.28
N GLU A 171 -12.31 16.22 10.21
CA GLU A 171 -12.64 14.85 9.78
C GLU A 171 -12.10 13.81 10.76
N SER A 172 -10.87 14.01 11.25
CA SER A 172 -10.26 13.15 12.26
C SER A 172 -11.03 13.21 13.59
N LEU A 173 -11.53 14.39 13.98
CA LEU A 173 -12.39 14.56 15.14
C LEU A 173 -13.71 13.80 14.97
N LYS A 174 -14.34 13.90 13.79
CA LYS A 174 -15.57 13.17 13.49
C LYS A 174 -15.36 11.66 13.57
N LYS A 175 -14.28 11.14 12.98
CA LYS A 175 -13.89 9.71 13.09
C LYS A 175 -13.67 9.29 14.55
N ALA A 176 -13.01 10.12 15.34
CA ALA A 176 -12.79 9.83 16.76
C ALA A 176 -14.11 9.76 17.54
N ILE A 177 -15.04 10.68 17.28
CA ILE A 177 -16.38 10.66 17.89
C ILE A 177 -17.16 9.42 17.46
N ASP A 178 -17.10 9.05 16.17
CA ASP A 178 -17.77 7.86 15.65
C ASP A 178 -17.25 6.58 16.34
N ILE A 179 -15.93 6.47 16.54
CA ILE A 179 -15.31 5.35 17.29
C ILE A 179 -15.81 5.30 18.73
N ILE A 180 -15.93 6.45 19.40
CA ILE A 180 -16.43 6.54 20.78
C ILE A 180 -17.90 6.12 20.85
N ASP A 181 -18.75 6.58 19.92
CA ASP A 181 -20.17 6.24 19.88
C ASP A 181 -20.39 4.73 19.61
N GLN A 182 -19.62 4.15 18.69
CA GLN A 182 -19.61 2.69 18.45
C GLN A 182 -19.20 1.91 19.71
N SER A 183 -18.19 2.40 20.43
CA SER A 183 -17.71 1.78 21.67
C SER A 183 -18.74 1.82 22.80
N PHE A 184 -19.55 2.89 22.86
CA PHE A 184 -20.61 3.03 23.85
C PHE A 184 -21.79 2.08 23.58
N LYS A 185 -22.09 1.80 22.31
CA LYS A 185 -23.18 0.90 21.89
C LYS A 185 -22.85 -0.59 22.02
N ARG A 186 -21.58 -0.97 22.20
CA ARG A 186 -21.16 -2.38 22.39
C ARG A 186 -21.54 -2.89 23.79
N GLU A 187 -22.13 -4.08 23.84
CA GLU A 187 -22.32 -4.82 25.09
C GLU A 187 -20.95 -5.14 25.71
N GLY A 188 -20.64 -4.53 26.86
CA GLY A 188 -19.37 -4.69 27.55
C GLY A 188 -18.52 -3.43 27.67
N LYS A 189 -18.89 -2.32 27.01
CA LYS A 189 -18.24 -0.99 27.13
C LYS A 189 -16.72 -0.98 26.85
N ILE A 190 -16.25 -1.90 26.02
CA ILE A 190 -14.83 -2.00 25.62
C ILE A 190 -14.73 -1.44 24.20
N ALA A 191 -13.84 -0.48 24.00
CA ALA A 191 -13.65 0.21 22.73
C ALA A 191 -12.75 -0.58 21.78
N GLY A 192 -11.68 -1.16 22.31
CA GLY A 192 -10.73 -1.98 21.57
C GLY A 192 -11.12 -3.45 21.44
N LEU A 193 -10.21 -4.24 20.89
CA LEU A 193 -10.28 -5.70 20.86
C LEU A 193 -10.20 -6.25 22.29
N PRO A 194 -11.18 -7.06 22.76
CA PRO A 194 -11.15 -7.57 24.13
C PRO A 194 -10.07 -8.65 24.29
N SER A 195 -9.30 -8.58 25.38
CA SER A 195 -8.32 -9.59 25.76
C SER A 195 -8.96 -10.86 26.34
N GLY A 196 -10.20 -10.76 26.85
CA GLY A 196 -10.88 -11.83 27.59
C GLY A 196 -10.59 -11.82 29.09
N LEU A 197 -9.60 -11.02 29.53
CA LEU A 197 -9.28 -10.79 30.93
C LEU A 197 -9.96 -9.51 31.41
N LYS A 198 -11.06 -9.65 32.17
CA LYS A 198 -11.91 -8.51 32.58
C LYS A 198 -11.14 -7.38 33.25
N ASP A 199 -10.20 -7.70 34.13
CA ASP A 199 -9.42 -6.71 34.86
C ASP A 199 -8.41 -5.98 33.96
N LEU A 200 -7.87 -6.68 32.96
CA LEU A 200 -6.97 -6.10 31.96
C LEU A 200 -7.75 -5.19 31.00
N ASP A 201 -8.88 -5.68 30.49
CA ASP A 201 -9.79 -4.94 29.61
C ASP A 201 -10.32 -3.67 30.30
N LYS A 202 -10.59 -3.73 31.61
CA LYS A 202 -11.01 -2.55 32.39
C LYS A 202 -9.91 -1.50 32.51
N LYS A 203 -8.64 -1.91 32.55
CA LYS A 203 -7.50 -0.99 32.65
C LYS A 203 -7.11 -0.40 31.29
N LEU A 204 -7.17 -1.21 30.23
CA LEU A 204 -6.71 -0.82 28.90
C LEU A 204 -7.84 -0.28 28.01
N GLY A 205 -9.11 -0.62 28.28
CA GLY A 205 -10.22 -0.34 27.37
C GLY A 205 -10.26 -1.30 26.17
N GLY A 206 -9.55 -2.44 26.26
CA GLY A 206 -9.25 -3.34 25.15
C GLY A 206 -7.94 -2.98 24.46
N PHE A 207 -7.63 -3.66 23.35
CA PHE A 207 -6.48 -3.35 22.51
C PHE A 207 -6.90 -2.50 21.32
N HIS A 208 -6.29 -1.33 21.15
CA HIS A 208 -6.67 -0.40 20.10
C HIS A 208 -5.88 -0.63 18.81
N ASN A 209 -6.50 -0.30 17.67
CA ASN A 209 -5.81 -0.33 16.40
C ASN A 209 -4.63 0.66 16.42
N SER A 210 -3.51 0.28 15.80
CA SER A 210 -2.23 1.00 15.78
C SER A 210 -1.35 0.89 17.04
N ASP A 211 -1.82 0.28 18.13
CA ASP A 211 -0.99 0.03 19.30
C ASP A 211 -0.04 -1.15 19.10
N LEU A 212 1.21 -1.01 19.54
CA LEU A 212 2.17 -2.11 19.67
C LEU A 212 2.24 -2.55 21.14
N ILE A 213 1.78 -3.77 21.42
CA ILE A 213 1.73 -4.32 22.78
C ILE A 213 2.80 -5.39 22.94
N ILE A 214 3.71 -5.18 23.89
CA ILE A 214 4.83 -6.09 24.15
C ILE A 214 4.57 -6.87 25.45
N ILE A 215 4.50 -8.20 25.34
CA ILE A 215 4.41 -9.12 26.49
C ILE A 215 5.82 -9.62 26.83
N ALA A 216 6.42 -9.04 27.87
CA ALA A 216 7.75 -9.42 28.35
C ALA A 216 7.68 -10.24 29.65
N GLY A 217 8.64 -11.13 29.84
CA GLY A 217 8.74 -12.00 31.01
C GLY A 217 9.87 -13.01 30.89
N ARG A 218 10.35 -13.56 32.02
CA ARG A 218 11.44 -14.55 32.00
C ARG A 218 11.00 -15.86 31.33
N PRO A 219 11.93 -16.74 30.90
CA PRO A 219 11.59 -18.09 30.46
C PRO A 219 10.66 -18.79 31.46
N SER A 220 9.72 -19.59 30.97
CA SER A 220 8.73 -20.31 31.77
C SER A 220 7.73 -19.48 32.58
N MET A 221 7.69 -18.15 32.44
CA MET A 221 6.71 -17.29 33.13
C MET A 221 5.35 -17.18 32.41
N GLY A 222 5.06 -18.03 31.42
CA GLY A 222 3.73 -18.10 30.81
C GLY A 222 3.44 -17.06 29.71
N LYS A 223 4.44 -16.42 29.11
CA LYS A 223 4.26 -15.46 28.00
C LYS A 223 3.41 -16.03 26.86
N THR A 224 3.77 -17.22 26.38
CA THR A 224 3.04 -17.91 25.30
C THR A 224 1.63 -18.24 25.73
N ALA A 225 1.43 -18.73 26.96
CA ALA A 225 0.10 -19.04 27.48
C ALA A 225 -0.81 -17.80 27.52
N LEU A 226 -0.29 -16.67 28.01
CA LEU A 226 -1.03 -15.42 28.03
C LEU A 226 -1.37 -14.93 26.61
N GLY A 227 -0.39 -14.90 25.70
CA GLY A 227 -0.60 -14.47 24.32
C GLY A 227 -1.61 -15.34 23.58
N THR A 228 -1.54 -16.66 23.75
CA THR A 228 -2.48 -17.61 23.13
C THR A 228 -3.88 -17.48 23.73
N ASN A 229 -4.02 -17.28 25.04
CA ASN A 229 -5.32 -17.08 25.69
C ASN A 229 -6.00 -15.80 25.19
N ILE A 230 -5.24 -14.70 25.08
CA ILE A 230 -5.70 -13.44 24.51
C ILE A 230 -6.18 -13.64 23.06
N ALA A 231 -5.32 -14.23 22.23
CA ALA A 231 -5.61 -14.50 20.82
C ALA A 231 -6.89 -15.35 20.67
N PHE A 232 -7.01 -16.41 21.46
CA PHE A 232 -8.17 -17.29 21.42
C PHE A 232 -9.47 -16.58 21.85
N ASN A 233 -9.44 -15.81 22.94
CA ASN A 233 -10.62 -15.08 23.41
C ASN A 233 -11.07 -14.01 22.42
N ALA A 234 -10.12 -13.28 21.82
CA ALA A 234 -10.40 -12.30 20.78
C ALA A 234 -11.03 -12.96 19.52
N ALA A 235 -10.50 -14.11 19.10
CA ALA A 235 -11.05 -14.89 17.98
C ALA A 235 -12.42 -15.49 18.31
N LYS A 236 -12.63 -16.00 19.52
CA LYS A 236 -13.91 -16.61 19.94
C LYS A 236 -15.05 -15.61 20.00
N LYS A 237 -14.77 -14.36 20.36
CA LYS A 237 -15.77 -13.28 20.40
C LYS A 237 -16.09 -12.68 19.03
N PHE A 238 -15.38 -13.11 17.99
CA PHE A 238 -15.49 -12.54 16.67
C PHE A 238 -16.93 -12.61 16.13
N LYS A 239 -17.48 -11.42 15.84
CA LYS A 239 -18.80 -11.24 15.23
C LYS A 239 -18.71 -10.19 14.14
N GLU A 240 -19.20 -10.51 12.95
CA GLU A 240 -19.34 -9.56 11.84
C GLU A 240 -20.82 -9.26 11.61
N LYS A 241 -21.13 -8.01 11.25
CA LYS A 241 -22.39 -7.61 10.66
C LYS A 241 -22.16 -7.31 9.19
N GLU A 242 -23.10 -7.74 8.35
CA GLU A 242 -23.15 -7.30 6.96
C GLU A 242 -24.26 -6.24 6.84
N ASP A 243 -23.91 -5.09 6.29
CA ASP A 243 -24.87 -4.03 5.98
C ASP A 243 -25.61 -4.33 4.67
N GLU A 244 -26.72 -3.64 4.40
CA GLU A 244 -27.58 -3.84 3.22
C GLU A 244 -26.86 -3.68 1.87
N PHE A 245 -25.65 -3.11 1.88
CA PHE A 245 -24.78 -2.90 0.71
C PHE A 245 -23.65 -3.95 0.59
N GLY A 246 -23.67 -5.02 1.40
CA GLY A 246 -22.64 -6.07 1.40
C GLY A 246 -21.36 -5.71 2.15
N ASN A 247 -21.34 -4.58 2.86
CA ASN A 247 -20.17 -4.14 3.64
C ASN A 247 -20.12 -4.90 4.98
N LYS A 248 -19.00 -5.56 5.27
CA LYS A 248 -18.79 -6.29 6.52
C LYS A 248 -18.11 -5.41 7.56
N THR A 249 -18.75 -5.24 8.71
CA THR A 249 -18.23 -4.50 9.85
C THR A 249 -18.07 -5.41 11.06
N THR A 250 -16.90 -5.36 11.72
CA THR A 250 -16.65 -6.17 12.92
C THR A 250 -17.35 -5.55 14.13
N ILE A 251 -18.27 -6.30 14.73
CA ILE A 251 -19.04 -5.89 15.90
C ILE A 251 -18.24 -6.10 17.17
N ASP A 252 -17.62 -7.26 17.33
CA ASP A 252 -16.84 -7.66 18.51
C ASP A 252 -15.76 -8.68 18.09
N GLY A 253 -14.72 -8.82 18.90
CA GLY A 253 -13.57 -9.69 18.62
C GLY A 253 -12.81 -9.30 17.34
N GLY A 254 -12.04 -10.25 16.80
CA GLY A 254 -11.24 -10.03 15.59
C GLY A 254 -10.74 -11.32 14.97
N LYS A 255 -10.38 -11.26 13.68
CA LYS A 255 -9.63 -12.34 13.02
C LYS A 255 -8.18 -12.25 13.47
N ILE A 256 -7.64 -13.35 13.99
CA ILE A 256 -6.31 -13.38 14.62
C ILE A 256 -5.34 -14.21 13.78
N ALA A 257 -4.20 -13.62 13.44
CA ALA A 257 -3.03 -14.33 12.96
C ALA A 257 -2.05 -14.52 14.12
N PHE A 258 -1.56 -15.75 14.32
CA PHE A 258 -0.62 -16.08 15.38
C PHE A 258 0.67 -16.66 14.77
N PHE A 259 1.78 -15.96 14.97
CA PHE A 259 3.10 -16.39 14.49
C PHE A 259 3.89 -16.95 15.66
N SER A 260 4.42 -18.16 15.50
CA SER A 260 5.22 -18.85 16.51
C SER A 260 6.56 -19.24 15.95
N LEU A 261 7.62 -18.79 16.63
CA LEU A 261 9.01 -19.08 16.24
C LEU A 261 9.68 -20.12 17.17
N GLU A 262 9.03 -20.46 18.30
CA GLU A 262 9.58 -21.38 19.31
C GLU A 262 8.88 -22.74 19.31
N MET A 263 7.56 -22.76 19.06
CA MET A 263 6.73 -23.96 19.14
C MET A 263 6.10 -24.27 17.78
N SER A 264 5.91 -25.57 17.49
CA SER A 264 5.16 -26.00 16.31
C SER A 264 3.66 -25.66 16.44
N SER A 265 2.97 -25.60 15.30
CA SER A 265 1.52 -25.35 15.23
C SER A 265 0.72 -26.41 16.00
N GLU A 266 1.12 -27.69 15.96
CA GLU A 266 0.45 -28.78 16.67
C GLU A 266 0.60 -28.65 18.18
N GLN A 267 1.78 -28.25 18.65
CA GLN A 267 2.02 -28.03 20.09
C GLN A 267 1.20 -26.86 20.63
N LEU A 268 1.05 -25.79 19.84
CA LEU A 268 0.18 -24.67 20.19
C LEU A 268 -1.29 -25.05 20.17
N ALA A 269 -1.74 -25.76 19.14
CA ALA A 269 -3.11 -26.25 19.04
C ALA A 269 -3.47 -27.16 20.23
N THR A 270 -2.58 -28.07 20.61
CA THR A 270 -2.77 -28.93 21.78
C THR A 270 -2.91 -28.12 23.08
N ARG A 271 -2.14 -27.03 23.24
CA ARG A 271 -2.28 -26.14 24.41
C ARG A 271 -3.63 -25.43 24.43
N VAL A 272 -4.06 -24.89 23.29
CA VAL A 272 -5.39 -24.26 23.16
C VAL A 272 -6.48 -25.27 23.49
N LEU A 273 -6.40 -26.48 22.95
CA LEU A 273 -7.36 -27.54 23.20
C LEU A 273 -7.40 -27.94 24.68
N ALA A 274 -6.24 -28.17 25.31
CA ALA A 274 -6.14 -28.48 26.73
C ALA A 274 -6.77 -27.37 27.59
N GLU A 275 -6.50 -26.11 27.27
CA GLU A 275 -7.06 -24.96 27.97
C GLU A 275 -8.58 -24.88 27.85
N GLN A 276 -9.13 -25.05 26.64
CA GLN A 276 -10.56 -24.91 26.39
C GLN A 276 -11.38 -26.10 26.87
N SER A 277 -10.85 -27.31 26.72
CA SER A 277 -11.47 -28.55 27.23
C SER A 277 -11.32 -28.73 28.73
N LYS A 278 -10.42 -27.97 29.37
CA LYS A 278 -10.00 -28.14 30.77
C LYS A 278 -9.43 -29.53 31.07
N ILE A 279 -8.92 -30.21 30.04
CA ILE A 279 -8.22 -31.48 30.16
C ILE A 279 -6.73 -31.20 30.33
N SER A 280 -6.05 -32.00 31.16
CA SER A 280 -4.61 -31.88 31.35
C SER A 280 -3.85 -32.09 30.04
N GLY A 281 -3.00 -31.11 29.66
CA GLY A 281 -2.13 -31.23 28.50
C GLY A 281 -1.14 -32.40 28.60
N ASP A 282 -0.81 -32.85 29.82
CA ASP A 282 0.02 -34.05 30.01
C ASP A 282 -0.75 -35.32 29.67
N LYS A 283 -2.04 -35.41 30.04
CA LYS A 283 -2.89 -36.54 29.66
C LYS A 283 -3.10 -36.60 28.14
N MET A 284 -3.34 -35.45 27.51
CA MET A 284 -3.44 -35.35 26.05
C MET A 284 -2.17 -35.82 25.35
N ARG A 285 -0.98 -35.43 25.88
CA ARG A 285 0.31 -35.86 25.32
C ARG A 285 0.61 -37.34 25.52
N LYS A 286 0.15 -37.93 26.62
CA LYS A 286 0.37 -39.35 26.94
C LYS A 286 -0.72 -40.27 26.38
N ALA A 287 -1.73 -39.72 25.68
CA ALA A 287 -2.91 -40.44 25.23
C ALA A 287 -3.69 -41.15 26.36
N GLU A 288 -3.64 -40.61 27.58
CA GLU A 288 -4.36 -41.10 28.76
C GLU A 288 -5.76 -40.46 28.86
N LEU A 289 -6.46 -40.36 27.73
CA LEU A 289 -7.79 -39.76 27.64
C LEU A 289 -8.87 -40.82 27.84
N ASN A 290 -9.84 -40.53 28.70
CA ASN A 290 -11.01 -41.39 28.89
C ASN A 290 -12.06 -41.11 27.81
N LYS A 291 -13.06 -41.99 27.66
CA LYS A 291 -14.19 -41.75 26.75
C LYS A 291 -14.99 -40.48 27.05
N GLU A 292 -14.94 -39.98 28.29
CA GLU A 292 -15.59 -38.73 28.70
C GLU A 292 -14.76 -37.48 28.35
N ASP A 293 -13.46 -37.65 28.11
CA ASP A 293 -12.53 -36.58 27.73
C ASP A 293 -12.51 -36.33 26.20
N PHE A 294 -13.13 -37.21 25.41
CA PHE A 294 -13.14 -37.19 23.94
C PHE A 294 -14.48 -36.69 23.40
#